data_AF-A0A6M8HU22-F1
#
_entry.id   AF-A0A6M8HU22-F1
#
_cell.length_a   1.000
_cell.length_b   1.000
_cell.length_c   1.000
_cell.angle_alpha   90.00
_cell.angle_beta   90.00
_cell.angle_gamma   90.00
#
_symmetry.space_group_name_H-M   'P 1'
#
loop_
_entity.id
_entity.type
_entity.pdbx_description
1 polymer ?
#
loop_
_entity_poly.entity_id
_entity_poly.type
_entity_poly.pdbx_seq_one_letter_code
_entity_poly.pdbx_strand_id
1 'polypeptide(L)' 'MVRRHKEEEIAGILEFEGRTSEDPILLEWLADHRARNGGKIRVSQGGKGARVMFSKAADMAFWQQRSDQVTKSRKPGAS' A
#
# COMPACT_ATOMS: atom_id res chain seq x y z
N MET A 1 12.90 16.85 27.17
CA MET A 1 12.21 17.01 25.87
C MET A 1 11.74 15.63 25.42
N VAL A 2 10.52 15.23 25.80
CA VAL A 2 9.99 13.91 25.42
C VAL A 2 9.64 13.95 23.94
N ARG A 3 10.44 13.23 23.13
CA ARG A 3 10.10 12.95 21.73
C ARG A 3 8.83 12.10 21.78
N ARG A 4 7.68 12.73 21.53
CA ARG A 4 6.40 12.04 21.35
C ARG A 4 6.56 11.14 20.12
N HIS A 5 7.07 9.92 20.32
CA HIS A 5 6.93 8.84 19.37
C HIS A 5 5.44 8.57 19.29
N LYS A 6 4.80 9.21 18.32
CA LYS A 6 3.46 8.88 17.89
C LYS A 6 3.58 7.48 17.31
N GLU A 7 3.39 6.47 18.16
CA GLU A 7 2.98 5.13 17.74
C GLU A 7 1.64 5.35 17.03
N GLU A 8 1.70 5.80 15.77
CA GLU A 8 0.54 5.79 14.90
C GLU A 8 0.19 4.32 14.77
N GLU A 9 -0.90 3.88 15.41
CA GLU A 9 -1.39 2.50 15.34
C GLU A 9 -1.39 2.06 13.87
N ILE A 10 -0.43 1.20 13.53
CA ILE A 10 -0.34 0.59 12.23
C ILE A 10 -1.26 -0.61 12.29
N ALA A 11 -2.38 -0.55 11.58
CA ALA A 11 -3.30 -1.66 11.46
C ALA A 11 -2.70 -2.81 10.65
N GLY A 12 -1.76 -2.51 9.74
CA GLY A 12 -1.01 -3.52 9.01
C GLY A 12 -0.09 -2.93 7.94
N ILE A 13 0.72 -3.79 7.34
CA ILE A 13 1.71 -3.44 6.31
C ILE A 13 1.56 -4.40 5.13
N LEU A 14 1.52 -3.87 3.91
CA LEU A 14 1.62 -4.65 2.68
C LEU A 14 2.97 -4.39 2.00
N GLU A 15 3.67 -5.44 1.59
CA GLU A 15 4.87 -5.35 0.76
C GLU A 15 4.53 -5.77 -0.67
N PHE A 16 4.72 -4.86 -1.62
CA PHE A 16 4.50 -5.09 -3.05
C PHE A 16 5.82 -5.48 -3.71
N GLU A 17 6.08 -6.79 -3.78
CA GLU A 17 7.30 -7.32 -4.39
C GLU A 17 7.46 -6.84 -5.85
N GLY A 18 8.67 -6.44 -6.22
CA GLY A 18 8.99 -5.97 -7.56
C GLY A 18 8.45 -4.59 -7.94
N ARG A 19 7.79 -3.88 -7.01
CA ARG A 19 7.45 -2.45 -7.15
C ARG A 19 8.33 -1.60 -6.25
N THR A 20 8.63 -0.38 -6.67
CA THR A 20 9.36 0.60 -5.84
C THR A 20 8.38 1.60 -5.22
N SER A 21 8.84 2.34 -4.20
CA SER A 21 8.06 3.44 -3.60
C SER A 21 7.71 4.56 -4.60
N GLU A 22 8.37 4.59 -5.75
CA GLU A 22 8.18 5.56 -6.84
C GLU A 22 7.45 4.94 -8.04
N ASP A 23 7.01 3.68 -7.92
CA ASP A 23 6.29 2.99 -8.99
C ASP A 23 5.01 3.76 -9.35
N PRO A 24 4.77 4.07 -10.64
CA PRO A 24 3.66 4.92 -11.05
C PRO A 24 2.30 4.32 -10.70
N ILE A 25 2.17 2.98 -10.67
CA ILE A 25 0.93 2.31 -10.26
C ILE A 25 0.70 2.53 -8.76
N LEU A 26 1.77 2.43 -7.96
CA LEU A 26 1.70 2.71 -6.52
C LEU A 26 1.35 4.18 -6.25
N LEU A 27 1.96 5.12 -6.98
CA LEU A 27 1.67 6.55 -6.87
C LEU A 27 0.22 6.89 -7.23
N GLU A 28 -0.33 6.26 -8.27
CA GLU A 28 -1.74 6.39 -8.62
C GLU A 28 -2.66 5.90 -7.49
N TRP A 29 -2.34 4.75 -6.89
CA TRP A 29 -3.13 4.20 -5.78
C TRP A 29 -3.06 5.06 -4.52
N LEU A 30 -1.89 5.65 -4.24
CA LEU A 30 -1.71 6.62 -3.16
C LEU A 30 -2.59 7.86 -3.40
N ALA A 31 -2.64 8.38 -4.62
CA ALA A 31 -3.46 9.53 -4.99
C ALA A 31 -4.96 9.23 -4.87
N ASP A 32 -5.41 8.08 -5.40
CA ASP A 32 -6.80 7.61 -5.29
C ASP A 32 -7.22 7.43 -3.82
N HIS A 33 -6.37 6.80 -3.01
CA HIS A 33 -6.64 6.62 -1.59
C HIS A 33 -6.74 7.96 -0.84
N ARG A 34 -5.84 8.91 -1.14
CA ARG A 34 -5.89 10.25 -0.55
C ARG A 34 -7.18 10.99 -0.92
N ALA A 35 -7.65 10.83 -2.16
CA ALA A 35 -8.89 11.44 -2.63
C ALA A 35 -10.15 10.82 -2.02
N ARG A 36 -10.16 9.49 -1.81
CA ARG A 36 -11.36 8.75 -1.39
C ARG A 36 -11.50 8.59 0.12
N ASN A 37 -10.40 8.26 0.80
CA ASN A 37 -10.46 7.80 2.20
C ASN A 37 -9.81 8.77 3.18
N GLY A 38 -8.98 9.70 2.70
CA GLY A 38 -8.25 10.68 3.54
C GLY A 38 -7.38 10.03 4.61
N GLY A 39 -7.13 8.73 4.51
CA GLY A 39 -6.41 7.92 5.49
C GLY A 39 -4.92 8.24 5.46
N LYS A 40 -4.28 8.14 6.63
CA LYS A 40 -2.84 8.25 6.70
C LYS A 40 -2.23 6.92 6.28
N ILE A 41 -1.52 6.93 5.16
CA ILE A 41 -0.69 5.83 4.69
C ILE A 41 0.75 6.30 4.59
N ARG A 42 1.67 5.44 5.01
CA ARG A 42 3.12 5.70 4.89
C ARG A 42 3.71 4.68 3.94
N VAL A 43 4.61 5.15 3.08
CA VAL A 43 5.29 4.30 2.12
C VAL A 43 6.79 4.32 2.40
N SER A 44 7.42 3.15 2.38
CA SER A 44 8.86 3.00 2.47
C SER A 44 9.34 1.94 1.49
N GLN A 45 10.62 1.99 1.13
CA GLN A 45 11.24 0.92 0.35
C GLN A 45 11.54 -0.25 1.29
N GLY A 46 11.03 -1.44 0.98
CA GLY A 46 11.33 -2.70 1.66
C GLY A 46 12.50 -3.44 1.00
N GLY A 47 12.85 -4.61 1.53
CA GLY A 47 13.95 -5.41 1.01
C GLY A 47 13.65 -6.07 -0.34
N LYS A 48 12.37 -6.28 -0.66
CA LYS A 48 11.90 -6.95 -1.89
C LYS A 48 10.98 -6.08 -2.76
N GLY A 49 10.62 -4.90 -2.26
CA GLY A 49 9.73 -3.96 -2.95
C GLY A 49 9.10 -2.95 -1.99
N ALA A 50 8.10 -2.22 -2.48
CA ALA A 50 7.49 -1.11 -1.75
C ALA A 50 6.64 -1.60 -0.57
N ARG A 51 6.89 -1.06 0.63
CA ARG A 51 6.09 -1.28 1.83
C ARG A 51 5.10 -0.14 2.01
N VAL A 52 3.83 -0.49 2.20
CA VAL A 52 2.76 0.45 2.51
C VAL A 52 2.18 0.11 3.87
N MET A 53 2.27 1.06 4.78
CA MET A 53 1.77 0.95 6.16
C MET A 53 0.42 1.65 6.24
N PHE A 54 -0.59 0.93 6.73
CA PHE A 54 -1.97 1.38 6.83
C PHE A 54 -2.35 1.66 8.28
N SER A 55 -3.02 2.79 8.53
CA SER A 55 -3.64 3.07 9.82
C SER A 55 -5.01 2.41 10.00
N LYS A 56 -5.61 1.84 8.94
CA LYS A 56 -6.90 1.12 9.02
C LYS A 56 -6.83 -0.21 8.28
N ALA A 57 -7.37 -1.26 8.91
CA ALA A 57 -7.42 -2.60 8.31
C ALA A 57 -8.30 -2.67 7.05
N ALA A 58 -9.37 -1.86 6.98
CA ALA A 58 -10.24 -1.80 5.80
C ALA A 58 -9.49 -1.28 4.55
N ASP A 59 -8.61 -0.30 4.73
CA ASP A 59 -7.78 0.24 3.64
C ASP A 59 -6.77 -0.79 3.16
N MET A 60 -6.16 -1.52 4.10
CA MET A 60 -5.26 -2.63 3.80
C MET A 60 -5.98 -3.73 3.01
N ALA A 61 -7.16 -4.17 3.44
CA ALA A 61 -7.93 -5.20 2.75
C ALA A 61 -8.32 -4.75 1.33
N PHE A 62 -8.72 -3.49 1.16
CA PHE A 62 -9.00 -2.92 -0.16
C PHE A 62 -7.77 -2.94 -1.08
N TRP A 63 -6.61 -2.51 -0.58
CA TRP A 63 -5.36 -2.52 -1.34
C TRP A 63 -4.88 -3.94 -1.66
N GLN A 64 -5.04 -4.89 -0.74
CA GLN A 64 -4.72 -6.29 -0.96
C GLN A 64 -5.57 -6.88 -2.09
N GLN A 65 -6.88 -6.62 -2.09
CA GLN A 65 -7.79 -7.08 -3.16
C GLN A 65 -7.46 -6.41 -4.51
N ARG A 66 -7.18 -5.10 -4.51
CA ARG A 66 -6.77 -4.37 -5.73
C ARG A 66 -5.44 -4.92 -6.28
N SER A 67 -4.51 -5.28 -5.41
CA SER A 67 -3.24 -5.93 -5.78
C SER A 67 -3.45 -7.27 -6.45
N ASP A 68 -4.26 -8.14 -5.84
CA ASP A 68 -4.60 -9.45 -6.38
C ASP A 68 -5.24 -9.34 -7.77
N GLN A 69 -6.13 -8.35 -7.97
CA GLN A 69 -6.71 -8.12 -9.29
C GLN A 69 -5.66 -7.71 -10.33
N VAL A 70 -4.72 -6.82 -10.00
CA VAL A 70 -3.68 -6.41 -10.94
C VAL A 70 -2.67 -7.52 -11.24
N THR A 71 -2.32 -8.35 -10.26
CA THR A 71 -1.46 -9.53 -10.50
C THR A 71 -2.18 -10.60 -11.30
N LYS A 72 -3.48 -10.81 -11.06
CA LYS A 72 -4.31 -11.76 -11.81
C LYS A 72 -4.58 -11.33 -13.24
N SER A 73 -4.76 -10.03 -13.51
CA SER A 73 -4.82 -9.45 -14.85
C SER A 73 -3.50 -9.58 -15.63
N ARG A 74 -2.40 -9.90 -14.96
CA ARG A 74 -1.08 -10.13 -15.54
C ARG A 74 -0.78 -11.61 -15.82
N LYS A 75 -1.70 -12.55 -15.57
CA LYS A 75 -1.57 -13.94 -16.03
C LYS A 75 -1.98 -14.03 -17.51
N PRO A 76 -1.08 -14.35 -18.45
CA PRO A 76 -1.49 -14.84 -19.76
C PRO A 76 -1.99 -16.28 -19.59
N GLY A 77 -3.30 -16.47 -19.53
CA GLY A 77 -3.87 -17.82 -19.46
C GLY A 77 -5.30 -17.89 -18.96
N ALA A 78 -6.24 -17.42 -19.79
CA ALA A 78 -7.61 -17.94 -19.83
C ALA A 78 -8.32 -17.40 -21.09
N SER A 79 -8.00 -17.96 -22.25
CA SER A 79 -8.89 -18.19 -23.40
C SER A 79 -8.24 -19.23 -24.29
#